data_AF-A0A0C3E8R4-F1
#
_entry.id   AF-A0A0C3E8R4-F1
#
_cell.length_a   1.000
_cell.length_b   1.000
_cell.length_c   1.000
_cell.angle_alpha   90.00
_cell.angle_beta   90.00
_cell.angle_gamma   90.00
#
_symmetry.space_group_name_H-M   'P 1'
#
loop_
_entity.id
_entity.type
_entity.pdbx_description
1 polymer ?
#
loop_
_entity_poly.entity_id
_entity_poly.type
_entity_poly.pdbx_seq_one_letter_code
_entity_poly.pdbx_strand_id
1 'polypeptide(L)'
;KVPMLKADGSNWINYKSRIELAVEAKGLPGYLTGTKQKLIDKYGKAEPEWTKENAQVKQIIAASLPDTLYLKIHTLKSAHSQWESLATEFEQRSGVVAIELCRKLQ
;
A
#
# COMPACT_ATOMS: atom_id res chain seq x y z
N LYS A 1 1.01 -8.89 12.70
CA LYS A 1 1.10 -7.43 12.95
C LYS A 1 1.94 -6.81 11.85
N VAL A 2 1.45 -5.75 11.19
CA VAL A 2 2.22 -5.03 10.16
C VAL A 2 3.17 -4.05 10.87
N PRO A 3 4.47 -4.02 10.54
CA PRO A 3 5.39 -3.04 11.09
C PRO A 3 5.06 -1.65 10.55
N MET A 4 5.36 -0.59 11.30
CA MET A 4 5.25 0.77 10.76
C MET A 4 6.27 0.99 9.64
N LEU A 5 5.85 1.60 8.53
CA LEU A 5 6.77 2.00 7.47
C LEU A 5 7.69 3.10 7.99
N LYS A 6 9.00 2.91 7.85
CA LYS A 6 9.96 3.95 8.20
C LYS A 6 10.04 4.98 7.09
N ALA A 7 10.18 6.26 7.46
CA ALA A 7 10.29 7.36 6.51
C ALA A 7 11.49 7.24 5.55
N ASP A 8 12.55 6.55 5.98
CA ASP A 8 13.74 6.25 5.17
C ASP A 8 13.56 5.07 4.20
N GLY A 9 12.44 4.32 4.29
CA GLY A 9 12.18 3.15 3.46
C GLY A 9 13.03 1.92 3.79
N SER A 10 13.84 1.94 4.86
CA SER A 10 14.79 0.87 5.18
C SER A 10 14.12 -0.48 5.47
N ASN A 11 12.84 -0.48 5.87
CA ASN A 11 12.04 -1.68 6.08
C ASN A 11 11.03 -1.97 4.96
N TRP A 12 11.13 -1.30 3.79
CA TRP A 12 10.16 -1.41 2.70
C TRP A 12 9.87 -2.86 2.30
N ILE A 13 10.89 -3.69 2.06
CA ILE A 13 10.70 -5.09 1.60
C ILE A 13 9.88 -5.91 2.62
N ASN A 14 10.20 -5.77 3.92
CA ASN A 14 9.49 -6.47 4.98
C ASN A 14 8.06 -5.90 5.15
N TYR A 15 7.92 -4.58 5.13
CA TYR A 15 6.62 -3.91 5.17
C TYR A 15 5.71 -4.39 4.02
N LYS A 16 6.25 -4.44 2.80
CA LYS A 16 5.55 -4.87 1.59
C LYS A 16 4.96 -6.26 1.74
N SER A 17 5.82 -7.23 2.08
CA SER A 17 5.42 -8.61 2.31
C SER A 17 4.36 -8.75 3.43
N ARG A 18 4.44 -7.92 4.48
CA ARG A 18 3.47 -7.94 5.58
C ARG A 18 2.11 -7.37 5.22
N ILE A 19 2.05 -6.36 4.34
CA ILE A 19 0.79 -5.82 3.81
C ILE A 19 0.14 -6.84 2.87
N GLU A 20 0.91 -7.42 1.95
CA GLU A 20 0.42 -8.45 1.03
C GLU A 20 -0.21 -9.61 1.81
N LEU A 21 0.48 -10.14 2.82
CA LEU A 21 -0.04 -11.18 3.70
C LEU A 21 -1.32 -10.76 4.45
N ALA A 22 -1.38 -9.52 4.95
CA ALA A 22 -2.54 -9.03 5.71
C ALA A 22 -3.78 -8.86 4.81
N VAL A 23 -3.59 -8.51 3.55
CA VAL A 23 -4.66 -8.39 2.55
C VAL A 23 -5.08 -9.75 2.02
N GLU A 24 -4.13 -10.66 1.79
CA GLU A 24 -4.39 -12.04 1.41
C GLU A 24 -5.20 -12.77 2.48
N ALA A 25 -4.87 -12.59 3.77
CA ALA A 25 -5.64 -13.13 4.89
C ALA A 25 -7.10 -12.63 4.94
N LYS A 26 -7.43 -11.53 4.25
CA LYS A 26 -8.79 -11.02 4.10
C LYS A 26 -9.46 -11.44 2.79
N GLY A 27 -8.75 -12.16 1.91
CA GLY A 27 -9.26 -12.53 0.58
C GLY A 27 -9.34 -11.36 -0.39
N LEU A 28 -8.62 -10.26 -0.15
CA LEU A 28 -8.72 -9.02 -0.92
C LEU A 28 -7.47 -8.66 -1.78
N PRO A 29 -6.62 -9.59 -2.26
CA PRO A 29 -5.36 -9.22 -2.94
C PRO A 29 -5.60 -8.40 -4.22
N GLY A 30 -6.76 -8.59 -4.87
CA GLY A 30 -7.16 -7.86 -6.07
C GLY A 30 -7.23 -6.34 -5.89
N TYR A 31 -7.37 -5.83 -4.67
CA TYR A 31 -7.40 -4.40 -4.37
C TYR A 31 -5.99 -3.79 -4.27
N LEU A 32 -4.96 -4.60 -4.00
CA LEU A 32 -3.57 -4.18 -4.05
C LEU A 32 -3.04 -4.23 -5.50
N THR A 33 -3.35 -5.30 -6.23
CA THR A 33 -2.89 -5.50 -7.61
C THR A 33 -3.67 -4.68 -8.65
N GLY A 34 -4.82 -4.11 -8.27
CA GLY A 34 -5.70 -3.37 -9.17
C GLY A 34 -6.61 -4.26 -10.03
N THR A 35 -6.56 -5.58 -9.85
CA THR A 35 -7.43 -6.55 -10.55
C THR A 35 -8.90 -6.35 -10.17
N LYS A 36 -9.19 -5.90 -8.95
CA LYS A 36 -10.54 -5.50 -8.51
C LYS A 36 -10.78 -4.03 -8.83
N GLN A 37 -11.30 -3.76 -10.02
CA GLN A 37 -11.62 -2.41 -10.46
C GLN A 37 -12.89 -1.88 -9.81
N LYS A 38 -12.94 -0.55 -9.67
CA LYS A 38 -14.13 0.16 -9.22
C LYS A 38 -15.22 0.04 -10.29
N LEU A 39 -16.20 -0.81 -10.05
CA LEU A 39 -17.41 -0.88 -10.87
C LEU A 39 -18.33 0.27 -10.47
N ILE A 40 -18.68 1.10 -11.45
CA ILE A 40 -19.60 2.21 -11.31
C ILE A 40 -20.90 1.81 -12.00
N ASP A 41 -22.01 1.88 -11.26
CA ASP A 41 -23.33 1.64 -11.83
C ASP A 41 -23.74 2.75 -12.80
N LYS A 42 -24.88 2.55 -13.48
CA LYS A 42 -25.46 3.53 -14.41
C LYS A 42 -25.85 4.87 -13.75
N TYR A 43 -25.77 4.97 -12.43
CA TYR A 43 -26.06 6.17 -11.63
C TYR A 43 -24.80 6.83 -11.07
N GLY A 44 -23.61 6.38 -11.47
CA GLY A 44 -22.35 6.94 -10.98
C GLY A 44 -21.94 6.45 -9.59
N LYS A 45 -22.64 5.48 -9.00
CA LYS A 45 -22.32 4.93 -7.68
C LYS A 45 -21.41 3.72 -7.80
N ALA A 46 -20.42 3.67 -6.93
CA ALA A 46 -19.59 2.49 -6.78
C ALA A 46 -20.40 1.36 -6.14
N GLU A 47 -20.10 0.13 -6.52
CA GLU A 47 -20.64 -1.04 -5.84
C GLU A 47 -20.38 -0.94 -4.31
N PRO A 48 -21.41 -1.17 -3.47
CA PRO A 48 -21.28 -1.02 -2.02
C PRO A 48 -20.26 -2.00 -1.42
N GLU A 49 -20.19 -3.21 -1.97
CA GLU A 49 -19.20 -4.22 -1.56
C GLU A 49 -17.78 -3.78 -1.91
N TRP A 50 -17.56 -3.32 -3.15
CA TRP A 50 -16.27 -2.75 -3.56
C TRP A 50 -15.83 -1.60 -2.65
N THR A 51 -16.76 -0.72 -2.28
CA THR A 51 -16.47 0.44 -1.41
C THR A 51 -16.02 0.00 -0.03
N LYS A 52 -16.69 -1.02 0.54
CA LYS A 52 -16.37 -1.59 1.85
C LYS A 52 -15.01 -2.28 1.84
N GLU A 53 -14.76 -3.15 0.86
CA GLU A 53 -13.51 -3.90 0.73
C GLU A 53 -12.32 -2.98 0.44
N ASN A 54 -12.49 -2.00 -0.45
CA ASN A 54 -11.47 -0.98 -0.71
C ASN A 54 -11.16 -0.20 0.57
N ALA A 55 -12.17 0.22 1.34
CA ALA A 55 -11.95 0.93 2.62
C ALA A 55 -11.19 0.07 3.65
N GLN A 56 -11.44 -1.24 3.70
CA GLN A 56 -10.70 -2.15 4.58
C GLN A 56 -9.21 -2.20 4.21
N VAL A 57 -8.87 -2.27 2.93
CA VAL A 57 -7.46 -2.27 2.49
C VAL A 57 -6.81 -0.92 2.76
N LYS A 58 -7.51 0.20 2.51
CA LYS A 58 -7.02 1.55 2.88
C LYS A 58 -6.72 1.66 4.37
N GLN A 59 -7.57 1.08 5.21
CA GLN A 59 -7.37 1.08 6.66
C GLN A 59 -6.13 0.29 7.08
N ILE A 60 -5.88 -0.88 6.47
CA ILE A 60 -4.68 -1.68 6.75
C ILE A 60 -3.41 -0.89 6.42
N ILE A 61 -3.40 -0.25 5.25
CA ILE A 61 -2.29 0.60 4.81
C ILE A 61 -2.12 1.80 5.77
N ALA A 62 -3.20 2.54 6.03
CA ALA A 62 -3.17 3.72 6.89
C ALA A 62 -2.71 3.42 8.33
N ALA A 63 -3.13 2.29 8.91
CA ALA A 63 -2.79 1.92 10.28
C ALA A 63 -1.29 1.63 10.48
N SER A 64 -0.55 1.39 9.40
CA SER A 64 0.89 1.09 9.45
C SER A 64 1.76 2.20 8.84
N LEU A 65 1.18 3.37 8.58
CA LEU A 65 1.89 4.53 8.03
C LEU A 65 2.09 5.62 9.10
N PRO A 66 3.24 6.32 9.06
CA PRO A 66 3.39 7.62 9.70
C PRO A 66 2.43 8.65 9.10
N ASP A 67 1.93 9.58 9.93
CA ASP A 67 0.99 10.63 9.52
C ASP A 67 1.46 11.45 8.31
N THR A 68 2.77 11.73 8.24
CA THR A 68 3.37 12.46 7.12
C THR A 68 3.22 11.75 5.78
N LEU A 69 3.30 10.42 5.76
CA LEU A 69 3.10 9.60 4.55
C LEU A 69 1.62 9.41 4.27
N TYR A 70 0.81 9.22 5.32
CA TYR A 70 -0.63 9.15 5.18
C TYR A 70 -1.21 10.42 4.54
N LEU A 71 -0.76 11.61 4.98
CA LEU A 71 -1.19 12.89 4.41
C LEU A 71 -0.89 13.04 2.91
N LYS A 72 0.13 12.37 2.37
CA LYS A 72 0.39 12.39 0.92
C LYS A 72 -0.59 11.52 0.14
N ILE A 73 -0.94 10.34 0.67
CA ILE A 73 -1.69 9.33 -0.07
C ILE A 73 -3.20 9.32 0.27
N HIS A 74 -3.63 9.95 1.35
CA HIS A 74 -5.03 9.91 1.81
C HIS A 74 -6.03 10.49 0.80
N THR A 75 -5.58 11.42 -0.05
CA THR A 75 -6.38 12.05 -1.12
C THR A 75 -6.72 11.08 -2.25
N LEU A 76 -5.99 9.97 -2.37
CA LEU A 76 -6.19 8.97 -3.42
C LEU A 76 -7.46 8.15 -3.14
N LYS A 77 -8.28 7.99 -4.19
CA LYS A 77 -9.61 7.38 -4.09
C LYS A 77 -9.57 5.85 -3.97
N SER A 78 -8.52 5.21 -4.48
CA SER A 78 -8.36 3.74 -4.51
C SER A 78 -7.23 3.28 -3.60
N ALA A 79 -7.43 2.14 -2.93
CA ALA A 79 -6.37 1.44 -2.20
C ALA A 79 -5.21 1.06 -3.13
N HIS A 80 -5.52 0.67 -4.37
CA HIS A 80 -4.51 0.37 -5.40
C HIS A 80 -3.63 1.59 -5.68
N SER A 81 -4.21 2.77 -5.89
CA SER A 81 -3.43 3.99 -6.15
C SER A 81 -2.58 4.39 -4.94
N GLN A 82 -3.10 4.21 -3.72
CA GLN A 82 -2.31 4.41 -2.49
C GLN A 82 -1.13 3.45 -2.44
N TRP A 83 -1.36 2.18 -2.75
CA TRP A 83 -0.35 1.14 -2.75
C TRP A 83 0.71 1.35 -3.83
N GLU A 84 0.29 1.65 -5.06
CA GLU A 84 1.16 1.91 -6.20
C GLU A 84 2.03 3.16 -6.00
N SER A 85 1.46 4.22 -5.42
CA SER A 85 2.24 5.42 -5.08
C SER A 85 3.31 5.12 -4.03
N LEU A 86 2.98 4.32 -3.01
CA LEU A 86 3.96 3.90 -2.00
C LEU A 86 5.03 3.00 -2.62
N ALA A 87 4.63 2.03 -3.44
CA ALA A 87 5.57 1.17 -4.15
C ALA A 87 6.51 1.99 -5.02
N THR A 88 6.00 2.96 -5.77
CA THR A 88 6.85 3.82 -6.60
C THR A 88 7.85 4.64 -5.78
N GLU A 89 7.42 5.26 -4.66
CA GLU A 89 8.30 6.08 -3.81
C GLU A 89 9.38 5.24 -3.11
N PHE A 90 9.04 4.04 -2.64
CA PHE A 90 9.92 3.25 -1.79
C PHE A 90 10.64 2.10 -2.50
N GLU A 91 10.16 1.58 -3.63
CA GLU A 91 10.92 0.59 -4.42
C GLU A 91 12.17 1.26 -5.05
N GLN A 92 12.05 2.51 -5.52
CA GLN A 92 13.19 3.28 -6.01
C GLN A 92 14.22 3.57 -4.90
N ARG A 93 13.74 4.01 -3.73
CA ARG A 93 14.62 4.34 -2.59
C ARG A 93 15.25 3.11 -1.96
N SER A 94 14.52 2.01 -1.84
CA SER A 94 15.04 0.76 -1.27
C SER A 94 16.05 0.08 -2.19
N GLY A 95 15.93 0.23 -3.52
CA GLY A 95 16.99 -0.16 -4.45
C GLY A 95 18.32 0.54 -4.17
N VAL A 96 18.29 1.87 -4.00
CA VAL A 96 19.49 2.66 -3.67
C VAL A 96 20.01 2.33 -2.27
N VAL A 97 19.13 2.22 -1.28
CA VAL A 97 19.50 1.90 0.11
C VAL A 97 20.04 0.47 0.24
N ALA A 98 19.53 -0.50 -0.51
CA ALA A 98 20.08 -1.86 -0.57
C ALA A 98 21.48 -1.88 -1.18
N ILE A 99 21.72 -1.10 -2.25
CA ILE A 99 23.05 -0.93 -2.83
C ILE A 99 24.01 -0.27 -1.83
N GLU A 100 23.56 0.78 -1.13
CA GLU A 100 24.36 1.49 -0.11
C GLU A 100 24.68 0.61 1.10
N LEU A 101 23.72 -0.22 1.54
CA LEU A 101 23.92 -1.24 2.58
C LEU A 101 24.92 -2.31 2.14
N CYS A 102 24.81 -2.82 0.91
CA CYS A 102 25.80 -3.74 0.35
C CYS A 102 27.20 -3.13 0.28
N ARG A 103 27.30 -1.84 -0.10
CA ARG A 103 28.59 -1.13 -0.19
C ARG A 103 29.25 -0.91 1.18
N LYS A 104 28.48 -0.76 2.25
CA LYS A 104 29.00 -0.63 3.63
C LYS A 104 29.41 -1.96 4.26
N LEU A 105 29.04 -3.09 3.64
CA LEU A 105 29.38 -4.43 4.10
C LEU A 105 30.56 -5.06 3.35
N GLN A 106 31.14 -4.34 2.36
CA GLN A 106 32.39 -4.67 1.68
C GLN A 106 33.54 -3.80 2.21
#